data_AF-A0A7S0V4W1-F1
#
_entry.id   AF-A0A7S0V4W1-F1
#
_cell.length_a   1.000
_cell.length_b   1.000
_cell.length_c   1.000
_cell.angle_alpha   90.00
_cell.angle_beta   90.00
_cell.angle_gamma   90.00
#
_symmetry.space_group_name_H-M   'P 1'
#
loop_
_entity.id
_entity.type
_entity.pdbx_description
1 polymer ?
#
loop_
_entity_poly.entity_id
_entity_poly.type
_entity_poly.pdbx_seq_one_letter_code
_entity_poly.pdbx_strand_id
1 'polypeptide(L)'
;GLKERAERALEGVRELGGAQSSLNGEANAWIVKPAGKSRGRGIQVLRSLTEILGFVTDARSHAQAERYIAQKYVEDPLLVGGKKFDMRQWVLVTDLNPLKVWIYDQPYLRFAMGTYDLDAEGDRKAHLCNNCVQREDGEFEALRDESMWELDRFIGHLEAEGKADLWARVIKPQMRRVCVWAIMSALGVMEGRKGSCELYGYDFMLDSAGRVWLLEVNSSPDMAPTTCVTRKLCHACLGDIVSVVIDRE
;
A
#
# COMPACT_ATOMS: atom_id res chain seq x y z
N GLY A 1 2.82 -9.34 -40.21
CA GLY A 1 2.24 -10.67 -39.84
C GLY A 1 1.27 -10.54 -38.66
N LEU A 2 0.68 -11.64 -38.16
CA LEU A 2 -0.24 -11.60 -37.00
C LEU A 2 0.42 -11.00 -35.74
N LYS A 3 1.68 -11.39 -35.46
CA LYS A 3 2.52 -10.85 -34.38
C LYS A 3 2.63 -9.32 -34.43
N GLU A 4 3.01 -8.79 -35.58
CA GLU A 4 3.19 -7.36 -35.82
C GLU A 4 1.88 -6.55 -35.73
N ARG A 5 0.73 -7.20 -35.96
CA ARG A 5 -0.59 -6.60 -35.72
C ARG A 5 -0.95 -6.59 -34.24
N ALA A 6 -0.61 -7.66 -33.52
CA ALA A 6 -0.80 -7.74 -32.07
C ALA A 6 0.08 -6.74 -31.32
N GLU A 7 1.35 -6.60 -31.71
CA GLU A 7 2.29 -5.62 -31.13
C GLU A 7 1.79 -4.19 -31.32
N ARG A 8 1.37 -3.82 -32.53
CA ARG A 8 0.76 -2.50 -32.79
C ARG A 8 -0.52 -2.26 -32.00
N ALA A 9 -1.37 -3.28 -31.85
CA ALA A 9 -2.58 -3.18 -31.05
C ALA A 9 -2.25 -3.00 -29.56
N LEU A 10 -1.26 -3.71 -29.04
CA LEU A 10 -0.80 -3.57 -27.66
C LEU A 10 -0.21 -2.18 -27.39
N GLU A 11 0.57 -1.65 -28.32
CA GLU A 11 1.10 -0.29 -28.25
C GLU A 11 -0.03 0.75 -28.24
N GLY A 12 -1.00 0.63 -29.14
CA GLY A 12 -2.20 1.46 -29.13
C GLY A 12 -3.01 1.32 -27.83
N VAL A 13 -3.12 0.12 -27.26
CA VAL A 13 -3.77 -0.09 -25.96
C VAL A 13 -2.94 0.46 -24.80
N ARG A 14 -1.61 0.53 -24.89
CA ARG A 14 -0.77 1.18 -23.87
C ARG A 14 -0.92 2.69 -23.90
N GLU A 15 -1.01 3.27 -25.09
CA GLU A 15 -1.32 4.69 -25.29
C GLU A 15 -2.73 5.04 -24.80
N LEU A 16 -3.71 4.15 -25.04
CA LEU A 16 -5.10 4.30 -24.58
C LEU A 16 -5.32 3.88 -23.11
N GLY A 17 -4.48 3.01 -22.57
CA GLY A 17 -4.64 2.29 -21.30
C GLY A 17 -4.54 3.17 -20.06
N GLY A 18 -4.41 4.48 -20.28
CA GLY A 18 -4.47 5.50 -19.27
C GLY A 18 -3.43 5.29 -18.17
N ALA A 19 -3.77 5.81 -16.99
CA ALA A 19 -2.85 5.75 -15.86
C ALA A 19 -2.58 4.32 -15.34
N GLN A 20 -3.36 3.29 -15.68
CA GLN A 20 -3.26 1.97 -15.04
C GLN A 20 -2.61 0.88 -15.90
N SER A 21 -2.06 1.21 -17.07
CA SER A 21 -1.41 0.23 -17.95
C SER A 21 -0.29 -0.55 -17.29
N SER A 22 0.44 0.04 -16.34
CA SER A 22 1.53 -0.63 -15.59
C SER A 22 1.06 -1.58 -14.49
N LEU A 23 -0.23 -1.57 -14.13
CA LEU A 23 -0.82 -2.54 -13.20
C LEU A 23 -1.19 -3.87 -13.87
N ASN A 24 -1.35 -3.84 -15.19
CA ASN A 24 -1.88 -4.94 -15.97
C ASN A 24 -0.75 -5.93 -16.28
N GLY A 25 -0.91 -7.17 -15.83
CA GLY A 25 -0.22 -8.33 -16.38
C GLY A 25 -1.18 -9.14 -17.23
N GLU A 26 -0.84 -10.41 -17.44
CA GLU A 26 -1.64 -11.33 -18.26
C GLU A 26 -2.66 -12.13 -17.43
N ALA A 27 -2.60 -12.06 -16.09
CA ALA A 27 -3.38 -12.92 -15.20
C ALA A 27 -4.80 -12.40 -14.92
N ASN A 28 -5.10 -11.15 -15.32
CA ASN A 28 -6.36 -10.46 -15.01
C ASN A 28 -6.70 -10.57 -13.51
N ALA A 29 -5.72 -10.32 -12.65
CA ALA A 29 -5.89 -10.47 -11.21
C ALA A 29 -6.61 -9.26 -10.60
N TRP A 30 -7.57 -9.54 -9.73
CA TRP A 30 -8.36 -8.59 -8.97
C TRP A 30 -8.31 -8.93 -7.48
N ILE A 31 -8.09 -7.93 -6.64
CA ILE A 31 -8.17 -8.06 -5.19
C ILE A 31 -9.55 -7.62 -4.72
N VAL A 32 -10.28 -8.52 -4.08
CA VAL A 32 -11.61 -8.28 -3.54
C VAL A 32 -11.50 -8.10 -2.03
N LYS A 33 -11.89 -6.91 -1.55
CA LYS A 33 -11.74 -6.46 -0.16
C LYS A 33 -13.10 -6.14 0.47
N PRO A 34 -13.41 -6.62 1.68
CA PRO A 34 -14.62 -6.21 2.40
C PRO A 34 -14.49 -4.77 2.91
N ALA A 35 -15.52 -3.93 2.72
CA ALA A 35 -15.47 -2.48 2.93
C ALA A 35 -15.42 -2.02 4.41
N GLY A 36 -15.41 -2.95 5.38
CA GLY A 36 -15.39 -2.63 6.81
C GLY A 36 -14.48 -3.54 7.64
N LYS A 37 -13.64 -4.34 7.00
CA LYS A 37 -12.70 -5.23 7.69
C LYS A 37 -11.28 -4.68 7.56
N SER A 38 -10.53 -4.75 8.64
CA SER A 38 -9.09 -4.45 8.66
C SER A 38 -8.26 -5.74 8.80
N ARG A 39 -6.94 -5.59 8.70
CA ARG A 39 -5.95 -6.66 8.95
C ARG A 39 -5.92 -7.78 7.89
N GLY A 40 -6.33 -7.50 6.67
CA GLY A 40 -6.30 -8.47 5.58
C GLY A 40 -7.35 -9.59 5.66
N ARG A 41 -8.34 -9.46 6.56
CA ARG A 41 -9.38 -10.49 6.76
C ARG A 41 -10.40 -10.47 5.62
N GLY A 42 -10.65 -11.64 5.04
CA GLY A 42 -11.63 -11.82 3.97
C GLY A 42 -11.19 -11.26 2.62
N ILE A 43 -9.91 -10.93 2.47
CA ILE A 43 -9.35 -10.52 1.18
C ILE A 43 -9.05 -11.75 0.34
N GLN A 44 -9.47 -11.71 -0.92
CA GLN A 44 -9.16 -12.72 -1.93
C GLN A 44 -8.57 -12.08 -3.18
N VAL A 45 -7.69 -12.81 -3.86
CA VAL A 45 -7.26 -12.48 -5.22
C VAL A 45 -7.94 -13.45 -6.18
N LEU A 46 -8.70 -12.92 -7.13
CA LEU A 46 -9.53 -13.68 -8.08
C LEU A 46 -9.22 -13.23 -9.51
N ARG A 47 -9.45 -14.11 -10.49
CA ARG A 47 -8.98 -13.89 -11.87
C ARG A 47 -10.12 -13.78 -12.89
N SER A 48 -11.35 -14.09 -12.49
CA SER A 48 -12.52 -13.97 -13.36
C SER A 48 -13.70 -13.23 -12.73
N LEU A 49 -14.51 -12.56 -13.56
CA LEU A 49 -15.74 -11.91 -13.11
C LEU A 49 -16.70 -12.92 -12.46
N THR A 50 -16.78 -14.13 -12.99
CA THR A 50 -17.61 -15.21 -12.46
C THR A 50 -17.19 -15.59 -11.04
N GLU A 51 -15.88 -15.75 -10.77
CA GLU A 51 -15.36 -16.00 -9.42
C GLU A 51 -15.67 -14.85 -8.47
N ILE A 52 -15.46 -13.60 -8.92
CA ILE A 52 -15.72 -12.42 -8.10
C ILE A 52 -17.20 -12.36 -7.72
N LEU A 53 -18.10 -12.53 -8.69
CA LEU A 53 -19.53 -12.55 -8.45
C LEU A 53 -19.94 -13.73 -7.57
N GLY A 54 -19.37 -14.92 -7.78
CA GLY A 54 -19.57 -16.07 -6.92
C GLY A 54 -19.17 -15.77 -5.48
N PHE A 55 -17.95 -15.26 -5.25
CA PHE A 55 -17.43 -14.94 -3.92
C PHE A 55 -18.30 -13.92 -3.17
N VAL A 56 -18.73 -12.84 -3.83
CA VAL A 56 -19.55 -11.80 -3.18
C VAL A 56 -21.01 -12.22 -3.01
N THR A 57 -21.51 -13.17 -3.81
CA THR A 57 -22.91 -13.63 -3.74
C THR A 57 -23.11 -14.90 -2.93
N ASP A 58 -22.12 -15.79 -2.82
CA ASP A 58 -22.15 -17.02 -2.00
C ASP A 58 -21.91 -16.74 -0.51
N ALA A 59 -21.55 -15.51 -0.14
CA ALA A 59 -21.63 -15.00 1.23
C ALA A 59 -23.09 -14.93 1.76
N ARG A 60 -23.98 -15.83 1.32
CA ARG A 60 -25.37 -16.03 1.75
C ARG A 60 -25.46 -16.70 3.12
N SER A 61 -24.82 -16.13 4.11
CA SER A 61 -25.27 -16.34 5.47
C SER A 61 -25.00 -15.10 6.31
N HIS A 62 -26.05 -14.67 7.04
CA HIS A 62 -26.07 -13.71 8.14
C HIS A 62 -26.35 -12.24 7.77
N ALA A 63 -27.64 -11.88 7.76
CA ALA A 63 -28.26 -10.69 8.38
C ALA A 63 -27.73 -9.26 8.10
N GLN A 64 -26.63 -9.06 7.38
CA GLN A 64 -26.06 -7.75 7.04
C GLN A 64 -25.50 -7.79 5.60
N ALA A 65 -25.92 -6.83 4.78
CA ALA A 65 -25.39 -6.64 3.44
C ALA A 65 -23.92 -6.17 3.52
N GLU A 66 -22.98 -7.11 3.56
CA GLU A 66 -21.55 -6.81 3.53
C GLU A 66 -21.17 -6.22 2.17
N ARG A 67 -20.53 -5.05 2.18
CA ARG A 67 -20.08 -4.36 0.96
C ARG A 67 -18.65 -4.79 0.62
N TYR A 68 -18.36 -4.88 -0.67
CA TYR A 68 -17.05 -5.28 -1.19
C TYR A 68 -16.52 -4.25 -2.20
N ILE A 69 -15.20 -4.16 -2.29
CA ILE A 69 -14.47 -3.43 -3.32
C ILE A 69 -13.69 -4.45 -4.13
N ALA A 70 -13.95 -4.52 -5.44
CA ALA A 70 -13.08 -5.21 -6.38
C ALA A 70 -12.11 -4.18 -6.98
N GLN A 71 -10.81 -4.36 -6.75
CA GLN A 71 -9.76 -3.46 -7.19
C GLN A 71 -8.78 -4.23 -8.08
N LYS A 72 -8.30 -3.60 -9.16
CA LYS A 72 -7.27 -4.20 -10.01
C LYS A 72 -6.02 -4.51 -9.16
N TYR A 73 -5.55 -5.76 -9.20
CA TYR A 73 -4.33 -6.16 -8.51
C TYR A 73 -3.09 -5.63 -9.23
N VAL A 74 -2.07 -5.22 -8.47
CA VAL A 74 -0.75 -4.86 -9.01
C VAL A 74 0.00 -6.16 -9.33
N GLU A 75 -0.04 -6.59 -10.59
CA GLU A 75 0.53 -7.87 -11.04
C GLU A 75 2.05 -7.84 -11.18
N ASP A 76 2.62 -6.67 -11.45
CA ASP A 76 4.07 -6.46 -11.59
C ASP A 76 4.60 -5.49 -10.52
N PRO A 77 4.60 -5.90 -9.23
CA PRO A 77 5.12 -5.06 -8.15
C PRO A 77 6.64 -4.97 -8.20
N LEU A 78 7.21 -3.88 -7.68
CA LEU A 78 8.63 -3.85 -7.34
C LEU A 78 8.89 -4.90 -6.24
N LEU A 79 9.88 -5.77 -6.48
CA LEU A 79 10.27 -6.82 -5.55
C LEU A 79 11.64 -6.53 -4.95
N VAL A 80 11.87 -6.98 -3.73
CA VAL A 80 13.18 -6.97 -3.07
C VAL A 80 13.50 -8.41 -2.71
N GLY A 81 14.56 -8.98 -3.30
CA GLY A 81 14.91 -10.39 -3.09
C GLY A 81 13.78 -11.36 -3.43
N GLY A 82 12.95 -11.04 -4.43
CA GLY A 82 11.79 -11.83 -4.83
C GLY A 82 10.56 -11.68 -3.92
N LYS A 83 10.61 -10.84 -2.88
CA LYS A 83 9.50 -10.62 -1.95
C LYS A 83 8.75 -9.34 -2.27
N LYS A 84 7.42 -9.43 -2.18
CA LYS A 84 6.51 -8.29 -2.29
C LYS A 84 6.55 -7.45 -1.01
N PHE A 85 6.34 -6.14 -1.15
CA PHE A 85 6.20 -5.24 -0.01
C PHE A 85 5.18 -4.14 -0.26
N ASP A 86 4.72 -3.54 0.83
CA ASP A 86 4.07 -2.23 0.82
C ASP A 86 4.85 -1.24 1.68
N MET A 87 4.59 0.06 1.49
CA MET A 87 5.19 1.14 2.26
C MET A 87 4.14 1.82 3.14
N ARG A 88 4.39 1.86 4.45
CA ARG A 88 3.63 2.68 5.39
C ARG A 88 4.23 4.08 5.45
N GLN A 89 3.40 5.07 5.13
CA GLN A 89 3.70 6.49 5.25
C GLN A 89 2.78 7.15 6.28
N TRP A 90 3.35 7.80 7.29
CA TRP A 90 2.57 8.61 8.23
C TRP A 90 2.35 10.03 7.71
N VAL A 91 1.12 10.52 7.85
CA VAL A 91 0.73 11.87 7.45
C VAL A 91 -0.12 12.49 8.56
N LEU A 92 0.32 13.60 9.12
CA LEU A 92 -0.41 14.36 10.14
C LEU A 92 -1.12 15.54 9.49
N VAL A 93 -2.41 15.71 9.79
CA VAL A 93 -3.19 16.89 9.41
C VAL A 93 -3.51 17.68 10.67
N THR A 94 -3.09 18.93 10.72
CA THR A 94 -3.28 19.81 11.89
C THR A 94 -4.31 20.91 11.65
N ASP A 95 -4.65 21.17 10.39
CA ASP A 95 -5.62 22.19 10.02
C ASP A 95 -6.20 21.87 8.63
N LEU A 96 -7.47 22.20 8.43
CA LEU A 96 -8.16 22.05 7.15
C LEU A 96 -8.36 23.39 6.43
N ASN A 97 -8.22 24.52 7.14
CA ASN A 97 -8.38 25.85 6.55
C ASN A 97 -7.55 26.93 7.30
N PRO A 98 -6.33 27.25 6.82
CA PRO A 98 -5.68 26.70 5.64
C PRO A 98 -5.28 25.24 5.85
N LEU A 99 -5.37 24.42 4.79
CA LEU A 99 -4.94 23.02 4.87
C LEU A 99 -3.45 22.93 5.24
N LYS A 100 -3.15 22.28 6.37
CA LYS A 100 -1.79 21.98 6.84
C LYS A 100 -1.57 20.47 6.91
N VAL A 101 -0.72 19.97 6.02
CA VAL A 101 -0.37 18.55 5.91
C VAL A 101 1.13 18.37 6.17
N TRP A 102 1.45 17.50 7.13
CA TRP A 102 2.81 17.13 7.50
C TRP A 102 3.04 15.68 7.11
N ILE A 103 4.03 15.42 6.26
CA ILE A 103 4.35 14.07 5.79
C ILE A 103 5.65 13.65 6.48
N TYR A 104 5.61 12.56 7.24
CA TYR A 104 6.77 12.08 7.97
C TYR A 104 7.88 11.64 7.00
N ASP A 105 9.12 12.06 7.19
CA ASP A 105 10.17 11.79 6.21
C ASP A 105 10.67 10.34 6.20
N GLN A 106 10.29 9.54 7.21
CA GLN A 106 10.73 8.16 7.41
C GLN A 106 9.54 7.17 7.30
N PRO A 107 9.07 6.83 6.10
CA PRO A 107 8.22 5.66 5.89
C PRO A 107 9.01 4.37 6.17
N TYR A 108 8.28 3.26 6.35
CA TYR A 108 8.88 1.93 6.49
C TYR A 108 8.19 0.93 5.58
N LEU A 109 8.94 -0.11 5.20
CA LEU A 109 8.48 -1.17 4.32
C LEU A 109 7.98 -2.35 5.16
N ARG A 110 6.93 -3.01 4.69
CA ARG A 110 6.41 -4.27 5.25
C ARG A 110 6.46 -5.33 4.17
N PHE A 111 7.17 -6.41 4.43
CA PHE A 111 7.37 -7.49 3.47
C PHE A 111 6.36 -8.61 3.66
N ALA A 112 5.93 -9.20 2.55
CA ALA A 112 5.38 -10.55 2.52
C ALA A 112 6.46 -11.56 2.94
N MET A 113 6.10 -12.60 3.68
CA MET A 113 7.06 -13.64 4.07
C MET A 113 7.40 -14.56 2.89
N GLY A 114 6.40 -14.89 2.07
CA GLY A 114 6.54 -15.74 0.89
C GLY A 114 7.20 -15.03 -0.28
N THR A 115 7.87 -15.82 -1.13
CA THR A 115 8.33 -15.36 -2.45
C THR A 115 7.11 -15.01 -3.30
N TYR A 116 7.16 -13.87 -3.98
CA TYR A 116 6.08 -13.46 -4.86
C TYR A 116 5.99 -14.38 -6.07
N ASP A 117 4.87 -15.09 -6.17
CA ASP A 117 4.49 -15.87 -7.33
C ASP A 117 3.00 -15.65 -7.57
N LEU A 118 2.66 -15.06 -8.71
CA LEU A 118 1.27 -14.77 -9.05
C LEU A 118 0.48 -16.04 -9.38
N ASP A 119 1.16 -17.10 -9.83
CA ASP A 119 0.58 -18.36 -10.28
C ASP A 119 0.48 -19.40 -9.18
N ALA A 120 1.14 -19.18 -8.04
CA ALA A 120 0.96 -19.96 -6.82
C ALA A 120 -0.41 -19.68 -6.18
N GLU A 121 -1.46 -20.31 -6.73
CA GLU A 121 -2.82 -20.21 -6.19
C GLU A 121 -2.86 -20.57 -4.70
N GLY A 122 -3.49 -19.71 -3.90
CA GLY A 122 -3.77 -19.96 -2.49
C GLY A 122 -2.71 -19.50 -1.49
N ASP A 123 -1.53 -19.00 -1.93
CA ASP A 123 -0.55 -18.43 -1.01
C ASP A 123 -0.89 -16.95 -0.67
N ARG A 124 -1.89 -16.77 0.21
CA ARG A 124 -2.25 -15.44 0.75
C ARG A 124 -1.04 -14.72 1.37
N LYS A 125 -0.02 -15.44 1.85
CA LYS A 125 1.13 -14.86 2.54
C LYS A 125 2.16 -14.25 1.57
N ALA A 126 2.22 -14.73 0.34
CA ALA A 126 3.03 -14.13 -0.74
C ALA A 126 2.41 -12.82 -1.28
N HIS A 127 1.10 -12.64 -1.14
CA HIS A 127 0.37 -11.52 -1.76
C HIS A 127 0.00 -10.37 -0.81
N LEU A 128 -0.14 -10.63 0.49
CA LEU A 128 -0.59 -9.68 1.50
C LEU A 128 0.53 -9.36 2.48
N CYS A 129 0.98 -8.11 2.61
CA CYS A 129 2.13 -7.76 3.45
C CYS A 129 1.75 -7.42 4.91
N ASN A 130 0.45 -7.46 5.26
CA ASN A 130 -0.02 -7.12 6.60
C ASN A 130 0.52 -8.11 7.65
N ASN A 131 1.15 -7.58 8.72
CA ASN A 131 1.63 -8.37 9.86
C ASN A 131 0.62 -9.40 10.39
N CYS A 132 -0.68 -9.06 10.44
CA CYS A 132 -1.67 -9.99 10.95
C CYS A 132 -1.79 -11.27 10.12
N VAL A 133 -1.61 -11.18 8.79
CA VAL A 133 -1.58 -12.34 7.90
C VAL A 133 -0.24 -13.06 8.06
N GLN A 134 0.86 -12.31 8.17
CA GLN A 134 2.20 -12.89 8.30
C GLN A 134 2.42 -13.62 9.63
N ARG A 135 1.71 -13.24 10.71
CA ARG A 135 1.72 -13.94 12.00
C ARG A 135 1.16 -15.36 11.97
N GLU A 136 0.41 -15.72 10.93
CA GLU A 136 -0.02 -17.10 10.69
C GLU A 136 1.11 -17.96 10.11
N ASP A 137 2.29 -17.38 9.87
CA ASP A 137 3.49 -18.10 9.50
C ASP A 137 4.28 -18.61 10.70
N GLY A 138 4.66 -19.90 10.64
CA GLY A 138 5.42 -20.54 11.71
C GLY A 138 6.81 -19.93 11.90
N GLU A 139 7.36 -19.30 10.86
CA GLU A 139 8.67 -18.64 10.91
C GLU A 139 8.59 -17.16 11.28
N PHE A 140 7.39 -16.59 11.41
CA PHE A 140 7.20 -15.15 11.65
C PHE A 140 7.94 -14.66 12.88
N GLU A 141 7.91 -15.41 13.98
CA GLU A 141 8.57 -14.99 15.22
C GLU A 141 10.09 -14.93 15.06
N ALA A 142 10.69 -15.82 14.26
CA ALA A 142 12.13 -15.84 14.00
C ALA A 142 12.55 -14.73 13.03
N LEU A 143 11.73 -14.46 12.01
CA LEU A 143 12.02 -13.52 10.92
C LEU A 143 11.32 -12.16 11.10
N ARG A 144 10.77 -11.90 12.29
CA ARG A 144 9.91 -10.76 12.55
C ARG A 144 10.60 -9.43 12.22
N ASP A 145 11.82 -9.26 12.71
CA ASP A 145 12.58 -8.03 12.50
C ASP A 145 13.14 -7.93 11.07
N GLU A 146 13.15 -9.02 10.32
CA GLU A 146 13.49 -9.04 8.88
C GLU A 146 12.29 -8.68 7.99
N SER A 147 11.07 -8.84 8.50
CA SER A 147 9.82 -8.54 7.78
C SER A 147 9.55 -7.04 7.56
N MET A 148 10.39 -6.16 8.11
CA MET A 148 10.28 -4.70 7.94
C MET A 148 11.62 -4.04 7.71
N TRP A 149 11.66 -3.06 6.82
CA TRP A 149 12.85 -2.23 6.59
C TRP A 149 12.57 -0.76 6.90
N GLU A 150 13.56 -0.11 7.51
CA GLU A 150 13.68 1.35 7.52
C GLU A 150 13.98 1.88 6.11
N LEU A 151 13.65 3.14 5.85
CA LEU A 151 13.86 3.77 4.55
C LEU A 151 15.32 3.71 4.10
N ASP A 152 16.28 3.99 4.99
CA ASP A 152 17.71 4.01 4.65
C ASP A 152 18.20 2.65 4.11
N ARG A 153 17.66 1.54 4.65
CA ARG A 153 17.97 0.19 4.15
C ARG A 153 17.43 -0.02 2.75
N PHE A 154 16.22 0.48 2.47
CA PHE A 154 15.64 0.42 1.13
C PHE A 154 16.42 1.28 0.12
N ILE A 155 16.84 2.49 0.50
CA ILE A 155 17.68 3.35 -0.35
C ILE A 155 19.01 2.66 -0.65
N GLY A 156 19.70 2.12 0.36
CA GLY A 156 20.95 1.39 0.15
C GLY A 156 20.78 0.16 -0.74
N HIS A 157 19.64 -0.52 -0.68
CA HIS A 157 19.32 -1.61 -1.61
C HIS A 157 19.13 -1.10 -3.05
N LEU A 158 18.38 -0.01 -3.26
CA LEU A 158 18.23 0.60 -4.57
C LEU A 158 19.58 1.06 -5.15
N GLU A 159 20.45 1.62 -4.32
CA GLU A 159 21.82 2.01 -4.71
C GLU A 159 22.63 0.80 -5.17
N ALA A 160 22.59 -0.30 -4.44
CA ALA A 160 23.26 -1.55 -4.82
C ALA A 160 22.74 -2.14 -6.14
N GLU A 161 21.47 -1.91 -6.48
CA GLU A 161 20.88 -2.28 -7.77
C GLU A 161 21.12 -1.25 -8.90
N GLY A 162 21.87 -0.18 -8.64
CA GLY A 162 22.12 0.88 -9.63
C GLY A 162 20.92 1.81 -9.87
N LYS A 163 19.96 1.84 -8.93
CA LYS A 163 18.72 2.63 -8.97
C LYS A 163 18.70 3.73 -7.90
N ALA A 164 19.85 4.27 -7.50
CA ALA A 164 20.02 5.24 -6.42
C ALA A 164 19.03 6.43 -6.49
N ASP A 165 18.80 6.97 -7.70
CA ASP A 165 17.93 8.12 -7.92
C ASP A 165 16.42 7.79 -7.86
N LEU A 166 16.03 6.51 -7.88
CA LEU A 166 14.63 6.10 -8.00
C LEU A 166 13.80 6.61 -6.81
N TRP A 167 14.33 6.51 -5.59
CA TRP A 167 13.63 7.01 -4.41
C TRP A 167 13.43 8.53 -4.46
N ALA A 168 14.52 9.28 -4.62
CA ALA A 168 14.50 10.74 -4.50
C ALA A 168 13.79 11.43 -5.67
N ARG A 169 13.96 10.91 -6.90
CA ARG A 169 13.42 11.56 -8.11
C ARG A 169 12.05 11.07 -8.50
N VAL A 170 11.71 9.82 -8.19
CA VAL A 170 10.48 9.17 -8.71
C VAL A 170 9.50 8.86 -7.58
N ILE A 171 9.90 8.07 -6.59
CA ILE A 171 8.97 7.53 -5.58
C ILE A 171 8.53 8.61 -4.58
N LYS A 172 9.47 9.27 -3.90
CA LYS A 172 9.18 10.25 -2.84
C LYS A 172 8.29 11.41 -3.32
N PRO A 173 8.52 12.04 -4.50
CA PRO A 173 7.65 13.10 -4.99
C PRO A 173 6.23 12.62 -5.31
N GLN A 174 6.09 11.41 -5.88
CA GLN A 174 4.79 10.82 -6.17
C GLN A 174 4.00 10.53 -4.87
N MET A 175 4.64 9.91 -3.87
CA MET A 175 4.02 9.66 -2.56
C MET A 175 3.51 10.96 -1.92
N ARG A 176 4.35 12.00 -1.89
CA ARG A 176 3.97 13.31 -1.32
C ARG A 176 2.74 13.90 -2.03
N ARG A 177 2.73 13.86 -3.36
CA ARG A 177 1.63 14.37 -4.18
C ARG A 177 0.33 13.60 -3.92
N VAL A 178 0.40 12.26 -3.84
CA VAL A 178 -0.77 11.43 -3.57
C VAL A 178 -1.32 11.65 -2.16
N CYS A 179 -0.47 11.85 -1.15
CA CYS A 179 -0.92 12.19 0.21
C CYS A 179 -1.77 13.48 0.22
N VAL A 180 -1.28 14.53 -0.45
CA VAL A 180 -2.00 15.81 -0.54
C VAL A 180 -3.31 15.66 -1.33
N TRP A 181 -3.28 14.99 -2.48
CA TRP A 181 -4.47 14.78 -3.31
C TRP A 181 -5.55 13.97 -2.61
N ALA A 182 -5.19 12.94 -1.85
CA ALA A 182 -6.14 12.14 -1.08
C ALA A 182 -6.90 13.02 -0.07
N ILE A 183 -6.19 13.85 0.70
CA ILE A 183 -6.81 14.77 1.65
C ILE A 183 -7.67 15.81 0.91
N MET A 184 -7.14 16.42 -0.14
CA MET A 184 -7.87 17.42 -0.94
C MET A 184 -9.18 16.87 -1.52
N SER A 185 -9.17 15.59 -1.94
CA SER A 185 -10.38 14.94 -2.47
C SER A 185 -11.47 14.73 -1.41
N ALA A 186 -11.09 14.67 -0.13
CA ALA A 186 -11.99 14.48 1.00
C ALA A 186 -12.36 15.80 1.71
N LEU A 187 -11.68 16.92 1.42
CA LEU A 187 -11.87 18.19 2.16
C LEU A 187 -13.34 18.63 2.26
N GLY A 188 -14.13 18.44 1.20
CA GLY A 188 -15.54 18.86 1.18
C GLY A 188 -16.45 18.09 2.14
N VAL A 189 -16.01 16.95 2.67
CA VAL A 189 -16.75 16.10 3.62
C VAL A 189 -16.03 15.95 4.96
N MET A 190 -14.84 16.53 5.13
CA MET A 190 -14.11 16.49 6.38
C MET A 190 -14.61 17.59 7.33
N GLU A 191 -14.98 17.20 8.54
CA GLU A 191 -15.33 18.15 9.61
C GLU A 191 -14.09 18.46 10.45
N GLY A 192 -13.62 19.70 10.36
CA GLY A 192 -12.50 20.19 11.16
C GLY A 192 -12.99 20.79 12.47
N ARG A 193 -12.27 20.52 13.56
CA ARG A 193 -12.38 21.25 14.81
C ARG A 193 -11.07 21.96 15.09
N LYS A 194 -11.12 23.25 15.46
CA LYS A 194 -9.92 24.01 15.82
C LYS A 194 -9.21 23.34 17.01
N GLY A 195 -7.89 23.20 16.91
CA GLY A 195 -7.07 22.50 17.91
C GLY A 195 -7.23 20.97 17.85
N SER A 196 -7.77 20.43 16.76
CA SER A 196 -7.75 18.99 16.48
C SER A 196 -6.73 18.66 15.40
N CYS A 197 -6.08 17.53 15.55
CA CYS A 197 -5.20 16.96 14.55
C CYS A 197 -5.49 15.46 14.41
N GLU A 198 -5.18 14.90 13.26
CA GLU A 198 -5.35 13.46 12.98
C GLU A 198 -4.10 12.92 12.30
N LEU A 199 -3.57 11.82 12.83
CA LEU A 199 -2.51 11.06 12.21
C LEU A 199 -3.12 9.96 11.33
N TYR A 200 -2.71 9.92 10.07
CA TYR A 200 -3.11 8.92 9.10
C TYR A 200 -1.95 8.01 8.73
N GLY A 201 -2.24 6.74 8.45
CA GLY A 201 -1.32 5.79 7.83
C GLY A 201 -1.72 5.51 6.39
N TYR A 202 -0.90 5.96 5.45
CA TYR A 202 -1.05 5.68 4.03
C TYR A 202 -0.29 4.41 3.67
N ASP A 203 -0.95 3.49 2.98
CA ASP A 203 -0.34 2.25 2.51
C ASP A 203 -0.13 2.37 0.99
N PHE A 204 1.12 2.30 0.56
CA PHE A 204 1.51 2.41 -0.84
C PHE A 204 2.11 1.12 -1.37
N MET A 205 1.87 0.83 -2.65
CA MET A 205 2.61 -0.18 -3.40
C MET A 205 3.38 0.49 -4.53
N LEU A 206 4.51 -0.11 -4.89
CA LEU A 206 5.30 0.31 -6.04
C LEU A 206 5.17 -0.76 -7.12
N ASP A 207 4.95 -0.36 -8.37
CA ASP A 207 5.15 -1.27 -9.50
C ASP A 207 6.63 -1.36 -9.89
N SER A 208 6.97 -2.30 -10.76
CA SER A 208 8.34 -2.57 -11.21
C SER A 208 9.04 -1.34 -11.83
N ALA A 209 8.27 -0.39 -12.36
CA ALA A 209 8.75 0.88 -12.91
C ALA A 209 8.92 1.99 -11.84
N GLY A 210 8.61 1.72 -10.58
CA GLY A 210 8.70 2.66 -9.46
C GLY A 210 7.53 3.64 -9.39
N ARG A 211 6.42 3.36 -10.06
CA ARG A 211 5.20 4.15 -9.94
C ARG A 211 4.50 3.86 -8.62
N VAL A 212 3.96 4.90 -8.01
CA VAL A 212 3.32 4.81 -6.69
C VAL A 212 1.82 4.59 -6.82
N TRP A 213 1.32 3.58 -6.10
CA TRP A 213 -0.08 3.20 -6.04
C TRP A 213 -0.59 3.29 -4.60
N LEU A 214 -1.58 4.16 -4.36
CA LEU A 214 -2.25 4.22 -3.06
C LEU A 214 -3.19 3.01 -2.91
N LEU A 215 -3.00 2.23 -1.85
CA LEU A 215 -3.82 1.06 -1.54
C LEU A 215 -4.99 1.41 -0.63
N GLU A 216 -4.70 2.10 0.46
CA GLU A 216 -5.66 2.53 1.48
C GLU A 216 -5.08 3.66 2.35
N VAL A 217 -5.98 4.36 3.05
CA VAL A 217 -5.65 5.35 4.08
C VAL A 217 -6.33 4.92 5.37
N ASN A 218 -5.53 4.70 6.40
CA ASN A 218 -5.99 4.28 7.72
C ASN A 218 -6.05 5.50 8.65
N SER A 219 -7.22 5.78 9.23
CA SER A 219 -7.30 6.61 10.44
C SER A 219 -6.77 5.82 11.63
N SER A 220 -6.15 6.51 12.60
CA SER A 220 -5.55 5.86 13.77
C SER A 220 -4.60 4.69 13.43
N PRO A 221 -3.50 4.95 12.67
CA PRO A 221 -2.56 3.89 12.31
C PRO A 221 -1.98 3.22 13.55
N ASP A 222 -1.70 1.91 13.44
CA ASP A 222 -1.05 1.17 14.53
C ASP A 222 0.35 1.73 14.82
N MET A 223 0.56 2.14 16.07
CA MET A 223 1.83 2.68 16.59
C MET A 223 2.52 1.70 17.57
N ALA A 224 2.08 0.45 17.64
CA ALA A 224 2.66 -0.54 18.53
C ALA A 224 4.10 -0.93 18.09
N PRO A 225 5.03 -1.12 19.05
CA PRO A 225 6.42 -1.50 18.79
C PRO A 225 6.55 -3.00 18.46
N THR A 226 5.96 -3.44 17.35
CA THR A 226 5.87 -4.86 16.97
C THR A 226 7.21 -5.45 16.53
N THR A 227 8.08 -4.63 15.95
CA THR A 227 9.42 -4.94 15.44
C THR A 227 10.43 -3.90 15.93
N CYS A 228 11.73 -4.15 15.76
CA CYS A 228 12.76 -3.16 16.04
C CYS A 228 12.56 -1.84 15.24
N VAL A 229 12.13 -1.95 13.98
CA VAL A 229 11.83 -0.84 13.09
C VAL A 229 10.68 0.02 13.63
N THR A 230 9.54 -0.61 13.93
CA THR A 230 8.36 0.13 14.44
C THR A 230 8.59 0.65 15.84
N ARG A 231 9.34 -0.06 16.69
CA ARG A 231 9.73 0.47 18.02
C ARG A 231 10.47 1.79 17.91
N LYS A 232 11.47 1.86 17.02
CA LYS A 232 12.26 3.08 16.79
C LYS A 232 11.41 4.18 16.15
N LEU A 233 10.77 3.88 15.02
CA LEU A 233 10.07 4.88 14.21
C LEU A 233 8.79 5.39 14.87
N CYS A 234 7.99 4.54 15.52
CA CYS A 234 6.78 4.98 16.22
C CYS A 234 7.14 5.90 17.38
N HIS A 235 8.18 5.56 18.15
CA HIS A 235 8.65 6.41 19.24
C HIS A 235 9.11 7.78 18.75
N ALA A 236 9.91 7.83 17.68
CA ALA A 236 10.36 9.09 17.08
C ALA A 236 9.19 9.92 16.54
N CYS A 237 8.30 9.30 15.74
CA CYS A 237 7.15 9.95 15.14
C CYS A 237 6.20 10.55 16.20
N LEU A 238 5.91 9.82 17.29
CA LEU A 238 5.08 10.34 18.37
C LEU A 238 5.72 11.55 19.06
N GLY A 239 7.04 11.54 19.28
CA GLY A 239 7.77 12.70 19.78
C GLY A 239 7.66 13.91 18.84
N ASP A 240 7.89 13.68 17.55
CA ASP A 240 7.84 14.74 16.53
C ASP A 240 6.42 15.33 16.36
N ILE A 241 5.37 14.52 16.52
CA ILE A 241 3.98 14.98 16.52
C ILE A 241 3.75 15.99 17.65
N VAL A 242 4.25 15.72 18.86
CA VAL A 242 4.13 16.66 19.98
C VAL A 242 4.81 17.98 19.63
N SER A 243 6.00 17.94 19.01
CA SER A 243 6.67 19.18 18.60
C SER A 243 5.97 19.94 17.47
N VAL A 244 5.22 19.25 16.60
CA VAL A 244 4.42 19.92 15.57
C VAL A 244 3.12 20.52 16.14
N VAL A 245 2.47 19.82 17.07
CA VAL A 245 1.14 20.20 17.58
C VAL A 245 1.21 21.14 18.78
N ILE A 246 2.23 21.02 19.62
CA ILE A 246 2.38 21.80 20.86
C ILE A 246 3.44 22.89 20.70
N ASP A 247 4.66 22.52 20.27
CA ASP A 247 5.79 23.46 20.30
C ASP A 247 5.75 24.53 19.18
N ARG A 248 4.87 24.35 18.19
CA ARG A 248 4.73 25.24 17.01
C ARG A 248 3.40 26.00 16.93
N GLU A 249 2.48 25.79 17.87
CA GLU A 249 1.28 26.63 18.04
C GLU A 249 1.55 27.78 19.02
#